data_AF-A0A536DE99-F1
#
_entry.id   AF-A0A536DE99-F1
#
_cell.length_a   1.000
_cell.length_b   1.000
_cell.length_c   1.000
_cell.angle_alpha   90.00
_cell.angle_beta   90.00
_cell.angle_gamma   90.00
#
_symmetry.space_group_name_H-M   'P 1'
#
loop_
_entity.id
_entity.type
_entity.pdbx_description
1 polymer ?
#
loop_
_entity_poly.entity_id
_entity_poly.type
_entity_poly.pdbx_seq_one_letter_code
_entity_poly.pdbx_strand_id
1 'polypeptide(L)'
;MRRKSGGRIHLTPRIPRSGPVTTLCGQALGDGTYAESDSVADCANCIRRSRDQSRISSAFFEQEEGSELLRLSLEQARQRKPERKPGAAAGKQESSRPMLRVMPSPPPVPESVGELVTDGFKPAGQGVWRSPGGVVVRMSGPKRDRFAELVYEGSVVATRDGAGLRVRAGDVEVRSSDEGVEVRIRRR
;
A
#
# COMPACT_ATOMS: atom_id res chain seq x y z
N MET A 1 5.22 -18.31 -20.77
CA MET A 1 6.07 -17.61 -21.78
C MET A 1 7.48 -18.16 -21.75
N ARG A 2 8.04 -18.49 -22.90
CA ARG A 2 9.43 -18.97 -23.02
C ARG A 2 10.16 -18.14 -24.06
N ARG A 3 11.47 -17.91 -23.91
CA ARG A 3 12.29 -17.33 -24.98
C ARG A 3 12.29 -18.28 -26.19
N LYS A 4 12.30 -17.74 -27.41
CA LYS A 4 12.43 -18.56 -28.64
C LYS A 4 13.78 -19.26 -28.73
N SER A 5 14.81 -18.67 -28.12
CA SER A 5 16.13 -19.28 -27.92
C SER A 5 16.13 -20.48 -26.95
N GLY A 6 14.97 -20.85 -26.39
CA GLY A 6 14.84 -21.89 -25.38
C GLY A 6 15.08 -21.41 -23.95
N GLY A 7 15.12 -22.37 -23.02
CA GLY A 7 15.32 -22.14 -21.60
C GLY A 7 14.02 -22.17 -20.79
N ARG A 8 14.05 -21.48 -19.64
CA ARG A 8 13.00 -21.51 -18.62
C ARG A 8 11.68 -20.89 -19.10
N ILE A 9 10.58 -21.39 -18.55
CA ILE A 9 9.22 -20.92 -18.74
C ILE A 9 8.84 -19.97 -17.61
N HIS A 10 8.59 -18.72 -17.99
CA HIS A 10 8.25 -17.62 -17.12
C HIS A 10 6.75 -17.29 -17.18
N LEU A 11 6.23 -16.79 -16.07
CA LEU A 11 4.88 -16.24 -15.99
C LEU A 11 4.90 -14.75 -16.28
N THR A 12 3.84 -14.27 -16.92
CA THR A 12 3.51 -12.86 -17.12
C THR A 12 2.05 -12.66 -16.70
N PRO A 13 1.66 -11.51 -16.12
CA PRO A 13 0.26 -11.23 -15.79
C PRO A 13 -0.67 -11.34 -17.00
N ARG A 14 -0.17 -10.90 -18.17
CA ARG A 14 -0.86 -10.99 -19.45
C ARG A 14 0.14 -11.26 -20.56
N ILE A 15 -0.27 -12.04 -21.55
CA ILE A 15 0.50 -12.32 -22.76
C ILE A 15 0.11 -11.26 -23.80
N PRO A 16 0.96 -10.28 -24.11
CA PRO A 16 0.66 -9.29 -25.14
C PRO A 16 0.80 -9.94 -26.53
N ARG A 17 -0.07 -9.52 -27.48
CA ARG A 17 -0.06 -9.99 -28.88
C ARG A 17 1.17 -9.50 -29.66
N SER A 18 1.76 -8.39 -29.23
CA SER A 18 2.94 -7.75 -29.81
C SER A 18 3.61 -6.86 -28.76
N GLY A 19 4.90 -6.60 -28.91
CA GLY A 19 5.64 -5.67 -28.04
C GLY A 19 6.46 -6.38 -26.95
N PRO A 20 7.24 -5.61 -26.16
CA PRO A 20 8.02 -6.20 -25.08
C PRO A 20 7.11 -6.70 -23.95
N VAL A 21 7.50 -7.81 -23.31
CA VAL A 21 6.79 -8.34 -22.14
C VAL A 21 7.70 -8.41 -20.92
N THR A 22 7.17 -7.97 -19.78
CA THR A 22 7.84 -8.10 -18.49
C THR A 22 7.25 -9.29 -17.74
N THR A 23 8.09 -10.26 -17.45
CA THR A 23 7.72 -11.45 -16.66
C THR A 23 7.58 -11.10 -15.18
N LEU A 24 6.84 -11.90 -14.41
CA LEU A 24 6.69 -11.69 -12.96
C LEU A 24 8.01 -11.66 -12.19
N CYS A 25 9.07 -12.31 -12.69
CA CYS A 25 10.39 -12.25 -12.09
C CYS A 25 11.20 -11.00 -12.46
N GLY A 26 10.62 -10.05 -13.20
CA GLY A 26 11.26 -8.78 -13.60
C GLY A 26 12.14 -8.88 -14.83
N GLN A 27 12.06 -9.96 -15.61
CA GLN A 27 12.78 -10.04 -16.89
C GLN A 27 11.94 -9.41 -17.99
N ALA A 28 12.54 -8.45 -18.70
CA ALA A 28 12.01 -7.94 -19.97
C ALA A 28 12.44 -8.85 -21.12
N LEU A 29 11.46 -9.31 -21.90
CA LEU A 29 11.64 -10.03 -23.15
C LEU A 29 11.25 -9.07 -24.27
N GLY A 30 12.16 -8.81 -25.21
CA GLY A 30 11.88 -7.95 -26.36
C GLY A 30 10.85 -8.55 -27.30
N ASP A 31 10.21 -7.71 -28.10
CA ASP A 31 9.22 -8.16 -29.08
C ASP A 31 9.80 -9.23 -30.02
N GLY A 32 9.00 -10.24 -30.32
CA GLY A 32 9.40 -11.37 -31.16
C GLY A 32 10.45 -12.32 -30.55
N THR A 33 11.02 -12.04 -29.37
CA THR A 33 12.06 -12.89 -28.73
C THR A 33 11.49 -14.02 -27.87
N TYR A 34 10.17 -14.03 -27.69
CA TYR A 34 9.45 -14.97 -26.84
C TYR A 34 8.31 -15.66 -27.60
N ALA A 35 7.81 -16.75 -27.04
CA ALA A 35 6.62 -17.45 -27.48
C ALA A 35 5.73 -17.80 -26.28
N GLU A 36 4.42 -17.83 -26.55
CA GLU A 36 3.46 -18.47 -25.65
C GLU A 36 3.77 -19.96 -25.50
N SER A 37 3.50 -20.48 -24.32
CA SER A 37 3.76 -21.88 -24.01
C SER A 37 2.67 -22.35 -23.06
N ASP A 38 2.00 -23.44 -23.44
CA ASP A 38 0.95 -24.09 -22.66
C ASP A 38 1.50 -24.96 -21.51
N SER A 39 2.83 -25.08 -21.44
CA SER A 39 3.51 -25.80 -20.37
C SER A 39 3.53 -25.00 -19.06
N VAL A 40 3.53 -25.73 -17.95
CA VAL A 40 3.63 -25.14 -16.60
C VAL A 40 4.93 -24.36 -16.47
N ALA A 41 4.86 -23.18 -15.84
CA ALA A 41 6.04 -22.37 -15.59
C ALA A 41 7.05 -23.08 -14.67
N ASP A 42 8.33 -22.99 -14.99
CA ASP A 42 9.44 -23.61 -14.25
C ASP A 42 10.27 -22.57 -13.46
N CYS A 43 10.04 -21.28 -13.68
CA CYS A 43 10.78 -20.23 -13.01
C CYS A 43 10.31 -20.10 -11.56
N ALA A 44 11.13 -20.57 -10.61
CA ALA A 44 10.84 -20.51 -9.17
C ALA A 44 10.45 -19.10 -8.66
N ASN A 45 11.06 -18.03 -9.21
CA ASN A 45 10.70 -16.66 -8.85
C ASN A 45 9.32 -16.25 -9.37
N CYS A 46 8.96 -16.67 -10.59
CA CYS A 46 7.62 -16.47 -11.13
C CYS A 46 6.56 -17.21 -10.30
N ILE A 47 6.80 -18.48 -9.96
CA ILE A 47 5.87 -19.31 -9.16
C ILE A 47 5.67 -18.72 -7.76
N ARG A 48 6.75 -18.23 -7.12
CA ARG A 48 6.64 -17.57 -5.81
C ARG A 48 5.81 -16.29 -5.89
N ARG A 49 6.06 -15.46 -6.92
CA ARG A 49 5.39 -14.16 -7.09
C ARG A 49 3.96 -14.28 -7.60
N SER A 50 3.59 -15.36 -8.28
CA SER A 50 2.21 -15.59 -8.73
C SER A 50 1.22 -15.85 -7.60
N ARG A 51 1.69 -16.05 -6.36
CA ARG A 51 0.84 -16.20 -5.17
C ARG A 51 0.66 -14.90 -4.38
N ASP A 52 1.31 -13.81 -4.80
CA ASP A 52 1.29 -12.51 -4.12
C ASP A 52 0.56 -11.49 -5.01
N GLN A 53 -0.70 -11.17 -4.66
CA GLN A 53 -1.55 -10.27 -5.45
C GLN A 53 -0.93 -8.88 -5.63
N SER A 54 -0.22 -8.36 -4.61
CA SER A 54 0.39 -7.02 -4.67
C SER A 54 1.44 -6.92 -5.78
N ARG A 55 2.21 -8.00 -5.98
CA ARG A 55 3.28 -8.06 -6.99
C ARG A 55 2.77 -8.28 -8.39
N ILE A 56 1.64 -8.99 -8.52
CA ILE A 56 0.96 -9.16 -9.82
C ILE A 56 0.46 -7.81 -10.32
N SER A 57 -0.15 -7.01 -9.43
CA SER A 57 -0.58 -5.66 -9.77
C SER A 57 0.59 -4.76 -10.21
N SER A 58 1.71 -4.77 -9.49
CA SER A 58 2.90 -3.98 -9.89
C SER A 58 3.44 -4.38 -11.26
N ALA A 59 3.57 -5.68 -11.53
CA ALA A 59 4.07 -6.16 -12.83
C ALA A 59 3.13 -5.79 -14.00
N PHE A 60 1.82 -5.66 -13.75
CA PHE A 60 0.86 -5.18 -14.74
C PHE A 60 1.06 -3.69 -15.07
N PHE A 61 1.32 -2.84 -14.07
CA PHE A 61 1.58 -1.41 -14.28
C PHE A 61 2.91 -1.10 -14.97
N GLU A 62 3.88 -2.02 -14.90
CA GLU A 62 5.16 -1.92 -15.60
C GLU A 62 5.05 -2.25 -17.10
N GLN A 63 3.91 -2.76 -17.57
CA GLN A 63 3.62 -2.92 -18.99
C GLN A 63 3.06 -1.61 -19.57
N GLU A 64 3.31 -1.35 -20.86
CA GLU A 64 2.91 -0.10 -21.54
C GLU A 64 1.42 0.23 -21.31
N GLU A 65 0.55 -0.76 -21.44
CA GLU A 65 -0.90 -0.62 -21.27
C GLU A 65 -1.29 -0.28 -19.82
N GLY A 66 -0.59 -0.85 -18.83
CA GLY A 66 -0.81 -0.52 -17.42
C GLY A 66 -0.35 0.90 -17.08
N SER A 67 0.74 1.36 -17.70
CA SER A 67 1.22 2.73 -17.57
C SER A 67 0.26 3.75 -18.20
N GLU A 68 -0.38 3.39 -19.31
CA GLU A 68 -1.43 4.20 -19.93
C GLU A 68 -2.69 4.30 -19.06
N LEU A 69 -3.13 3.19 -18.46
CA LEU A 69 -4.27 3.20 -17.53
C LEU A 69 -4.00 4.07 -16.29
N LEU A 70 -2.78 4.03 -15.76
CA LEU A 70 -2.38 4.90 -14.66
C LEU A 70 -2.38 6.37 -15.09
N ARG A 71 -1.88 6.68 -16.31
CA ARG A 71 -1.89 8.02 -16.86
C ARG A 71 -3.31 8.56 -17.01
N LEU A 72 -4.23 7.79 -17.60
CA LEU A 72 -5.64 8.16 -17.74
C LEU A 72 -6.32 8.38 -16.37
N SER A 73 -6.01 7.52 -15.39
CA SER A 73 -6.53 7.66 -14.02
C SER A 73 -6.03 8.95 -13.34
N LEU A 74 -4.76 9.31 -13.55
CA LEU A 74 -4.19 10.56 -13.03
C LEU A 74 -4.77 11.79 -13.74
N GLU A 75 -5.06 11.72 -15.04
CA GLU A 75 -5.73 12.79 -15.79
C GLU A 75 -7.16 13.03 -15.28
N GLN A 76 -7.93 11.96 -15.04
CA GLN A 76 -9.26 12.07 -14.43
C GLN A 76 -9.21 12.61 -12.99
N ALA A 77 -8.23 12.18 -12.19
CA ALA A 77 -8.04 12.69 -10.82
C ALA A 77 -7.68 14.19 -10.80
N ARG A 78 -6.92 14.67 -11.79
CA ARG A 78 -6.61 16.10 -11.94
C ARG A 78 -7.85 16.93 -12.30
N GLN A 79 -8.73 16.41 -13.16
CA GLN A 79 -9.98 17.08 -13.53
C GLN A 79 -10.99 17.16 -12.39
N ARG A 80 -10.92 16.24 -11.42
CA ARG A 80 -11.80 16.21 -10.23
C ARG A 80 -11.35 17.11 -9.08
N LYS A 81 -10.28 17.91 -9.25
CA LYS A 81 -9.78 18.78 -8.18
C LYS A 81 -10.69 20.00 -8.03
N PRO A 82 -11.41 20.19 -6.91
CA PRO A 82 -12.13 21.43 -6.66
C PRO A 82 -11.13 22.59 -6.51
N GLU A 83 -11.47 23.74 -7.07
CA GLU A 83 -10.66 24.96 -7.06
C GLU A 83 -10.28 25.32 -5.62
N ARG A 84 -8.97 25.33 -5.34
CA ARG A 84 -8.45 25.96 -4.13
C ARG A 84 -8.65 27.47 -4.29
N LYS A 85 -9.42 28.08 -3.38
CA LYS A 85 -9.55 29.54 -3.24
C LYS A 85 -8.16 30.20 -3.33
N PRO A 86 -7.99 31.27 -4.13
CA PRO A 86 -6.72 31.95 -4.29
C PRO A 86 -6.44 32.80 -3.05
N GLY A 87 -5.36 32.47 -2.34
CA GLY A 87 -4.96 33.16 -1.12
C GLY A 87 -3.58 32.72 -0.66
N ALA A 88 -2.57 32.85 -1.51
CA ALA A 88 -1.18 33.01 -1.11
C ALA A 88 -0.38 33.52 -2.31
N ALA A 89 0.11 34.74 -2.20
CA ALA A 89 0.82 35.47 -3.23
C ALA A 89 2.03 34.67 -3.76
N ALA A 90 2.18 34.72 -5.09
CA ALA A 90 3.37 34.31 -5.81
C ALA A 90 4.54 35.22 -5.41
N GLY A 91 5.47 34.68 -4.61
CA GLY A 91 6.80 35.25 -4.42
C GLY A 91 7.70 34.80 -5.57
N LYS A 92 8.25 35.78 -6.28
CA LYS A 92 9.16 35.64 -7.42
C LYS A 92 10.31 34.68 -7.12
N GLN A 93 10.60 33.84 -8.12
CA GLN A 93 11.72 32.91 -8.17
C GLN A 93 13.00 33.73 -8.33
N GLU A 94 13.77 33.87 -7.25
CA GLU A 94 15.14 34.38 -7.27
C GLU A 94 16.10 33.26 -6.85
N SER A 95 17.30 33.34 -7.39
CA SER A 95 18.25 32.28 -7.66
C SER A 95 18.82 31.54 -6.44
N SER A 96 19.29 30.34 -6.75
CA SER A 96 19.94 29.33 -5.92
C SER A 96 20.90 29.83 -4.83
N ARG A 97 20.59 29.45 -3.58
CA ARG A 97 21.58 29.01 -2.60
C ARG A 97 21.09 27.70 -1.97
N PRO A 98 21.92 26.66 -1.81
CA PRO A 98 21.52 25.46 -1.09
C PRO A 98 21.45 25.82 0.40
N MET A 99 20.31 26.34 0.84
CA MET A 99 19.99 26.40 2.25
C MET A 99 19.68 24.98 2.69
N LEU A 100 20.50 24.44 3.60
CA LEU A 100 20.10 23.33 4.44
C LEU A 100 18.78 23.71 5.10
N ARG A 101 17.67 23.27 4.50
CA ARG A 101 16.36 23.29 5.14
C ARG A 101 16.48 22.35 6.32
N VAL A 102 16.72 22.91 7.49
CA VAL A 102 16.35 22.28 8.74
C VAL A 102 14.84 22.08 8.64
N MET A 103 14.42 20.89 8.23
CA MET A 103 13.01 20.53 8.29
C MET A 103 12.62 20.68 9.76
N PRO A 104 11.62 21.51 10.09
CA PRO A 104 11.07 21.51 11.43
C PRO A 104 10.70 20.06 11.74
N SER A 105 11.18 19.55 12.88
CA SER A 105 10.83 18.20 13.31
C SER A 105 9.30 18.09 13.25
N PRO A 106 8.76 17.04 12.62
CA PRO A 106 7.32 16.86 12.57
C PRO A 106 6.78 16.94 14.00
N PRO A 107 5.61 17.58 14.20
CA PRO A 107 5.04 17.73 15.54
C PRO A 107 4.98 16.36 16.22
N PRO A 108 5.31 16.28 17.53
CA PRO A 108 5.28 15.03 18.25
C PRO A 108 3.91 14.39 18.09
N VAL A 109 3.90 13.12 17.69
CA VAL A 109 2.67 12.35 17.58
C VAL A 109 2.04 12.29 18.98
N PRO A 110 0.77 12.69 19.15
CA PRO A 110 0.13 12.64 20.46
C PRO A 110 0.09 11.20 20.96
N GLU A 111 0.25 10.97 22.27
CA GLU A 111 0.30 9.64 22.89
C GLU A 111 -0.97 8.80 22.61
N SER A 112 -2.10 9.48 22.42
CA SER A 112 -3.36 8.88 21.98
C SER A 112 -4.09 9.77 20.98
N VAL A 113 -4.90 9.14 20.13
CA VAL A 113 -5.85 9.76 19.22
C VAL A 113 -7.20 9.13 19.46
N GLY A 114 -7.94 9.69 20.42
CA GLY A 114 -9.21 9.15 20.90
C GLY A 114 -9.07 7.69 21.33
N GLU A 115 -9.72 6.79 20.60
CA GLU A 115 -9.73 5.35 20.85
C GLU A 115 -8.41 4.63 20.50
N LEU A 116 -7.43 5.30 19.89
CA LEU A 116 -6.14 4.71 19.51
C LEU A 116 -5.01 5.19 20.42
N VAL A 117 -4.28 4.26 21.04
CA VAL A 117 -2.97 4.50 21.65
C VAL A 117 -1.92 4.46 20.54
N THR A 118 -1.24 5.57 20.28
CA THR A 118 -0.36 5.72 19.10
C THR A 118 1.03 5.13 19.29
N ASP A 119 1.39 4.74 20.51
CA ASP A 119 2.69 4.16 20.83
C ASP A 119 3.00 2.95 19.92
N GLY A 120 4.09 3.05 19.18
CA GLY A 120 4.53 2.04 18.20
C GLY A 120 3.81 2.07 16.85
N PHE A 121 2.69 2.79 16.68
CA PHE A 121 2.02 2.94 15.39
C PHE A 121 2.71 3.99 14.52
N LYS A 122 2.74 3.74 13.21
CA LYS A 122 3.19 4.71 12.21
C LYS A 122 1.99 5.29 11.45
N PRO A 123 1.88 6.61 11.28
CA PRO A 123 0.84 7.20 10.45
C PRO A 123 1.05 6.78 8.99
N ALA A 124 -0.01 6.29 8.35
CA ALA A 124 0.00 5.77 6.97
C ALA A 124 -0.95 6.54 6.03
N GLY A 125 -1.66 7.53 6.56
CA GLY A 125 -2.62 8.35 5.82
C GLY A 125 -3.53 9.14 6.77
N GLN A 126 -4.48 9.88 6.23
CA GLN A 126 -5.42 10.65 7.04
C GLN A 126 -6.30 9.71 7.87
N GLY A 127 -6.07 9.66 9.19
CA GLY A 127 -6.78 8.75 10.10
C GLY A 127 -6.42 7.28 9.91
N VAL A 128 -5.30 6.97 9.27
CA VAL A 128 -4.86 5.59 9.04
C VAL A 128 -3.52 5.35 9.72
N TRP A 129 -3.44 4.27 10.49
CA TRP A 129 -2.28 3.91 11.30
C TRP A 129 -1.85 2.48 11.01
N ARG A 130 -0.55 2.24 11.04
CA ARG A 130 0.04 0.92 10.76
C ARG A 130 0.92 0.46 11.91
N SER A 131 0.68 -0.77 12.39
CA SER A 131 1.52 -1.40 13.40
C SER A 131 2.78 -2.03 12.76
N PRO A 132 3.84 -2.30 13.55
CA PRO A 132 5.00 -3.07 13.12
C PRO A 132 4.64 -4.46 12.58
N GLY A 133 3.64 -5.12 13.16
CA GLY A 133 3.11 -6.41 12.73
C GLY A 133 2.26 -6.38 11.46
N GLY A 134 2.12 -5.21 10.82
CA GLY A 134 1.42 -5.06 9.54
C GLY A 134 -0.09 -4.85 9.66
N VAL A 135 -0.61 -4.63 10.86
CA VAL A 135 -2.03 -4.31 11.09
C VAL A 135 -2.28 -2.88 10.66
N VAL A 136 -3.38 -2.66 9.94
CA VAL A 136 -3.85 -1.33 9.54
C VAL A 136 -5.10 -0.98 10.33
N VAL A 137 -5.05 0.14 11.03
CA VAL A 137 -6.18 0.69 11.82
C VAL A 137 -6.68 1.94 11.13
N ARG A 138 -7.98 2.00 10.87
CA ARG A 138 -8.66 3.19 10.35
C ARG A 138 -9.51 3.84 11.44
N MET A 139 -9.28 5.14 11.63
CA MET A 139 -10.02 6.00 12.52
C MET A 139 -11.02 6.84 11.73
N SER A 140 -12.15 7.13 12.35
CA SER A 140 -13.31 7.84 11.81
C SER A 140 -13.75 8.96 12.76
N GLY A 141 -14.85 9.64 12.44
CA GLY A 141 -15.31 10.83 13.15
C GLY A 141 -14.68 12.12 12.65
N PRO A 142 -15.18 13.28 13.11
CA PRO A 142 -14.73 14.61 12.65
C PRO A 142 -13.25 14.85 12.94
N LYS A 143 -12.75 14.32 14.06
CA LYS A 143 -11.35 14.47 14.48
C LYS A 143 -10.50 13.22 14.24
N ARG A 144 -11.04 12.18 13.59
CA ARG A 144 -10.38 10.87 13.40
C ARG A 144 -10.00 10.22 14.73
N ASP A 145 -10.92 10.30 15.69
CA ASP A 145 -10.78 9.90 17.09
C ASP A 145 -11.52 8.59 17.42
N ARG A 146 -12.33 8.04 16.51
CA ARG A 146 -13.09 6.79 16.75
C ARG A 146 -12.61 5.64 15.87
N PHE A 147 -12.32 4.49 16.46
CA PHE A 147 -12.02 3.25 15.76
C PHE A 147 -13.17 2.87 14.81
N ALA A 148 -12.83 2.54 13.57
CA ALA A 148 -13.80 2.13 12.57
C ALA A 148 -13.51 0.75 11.99
N GLU A 149 -12.24 0.49 11.68
CA GLU A 149 -11.85 -0.74 11.00
C GLU A 149 -10.43 -1.15 11.37
N LEU A 150 -10.22 -2.46 11.44
CA LEU A 150 -8.91 -3.08 11.51
C LEU A 150 -8.77 -4.07 10.35
N VAL A 151 -7.71 -3.93 9.57
CA VAL A 151 -7.35 -4.84 8.48
C VAL A 151 -6.04 -5.53 8.83
N TYR A 152 -6.05 -6.86 8.81
CA TYR A 152 -4.88 -7.68 9.07
C TYR A 152 -4.93 -8.94 8.22
N GLU A 153 -3.83 -9.23 7.52
CA GLU A 153 -3.68 -10.45 6.73
C GLU A 153 -3.13 -11.56 7.64
N GLY A 154 -4.04 -12.19 8.39
CA GLY A 154 -3.70 -13.28 9.29
C GLY A 154 -4.87 -13.68 10.19
N SER A 155 -4.59 -14.58 11.14
CA SER A 155 -5.61 -15.01 12.08
C SER A 155 -6.00 -13.88 13.04
N VAL A 156 -7.31 -13.65 13.15
CA VAL A 156 -7.91 -12.76 14.15
C VAL A 156 -8.52 -13.62 15.25
N VAL A 157 -8.13 -13.38 16.50
CA VAL A 157 -8.66 -14.09 17.66
C VAL A 157 -9.61 -13.17 18.40
N ALA A 158 -10.89 -13.53 18.41
CA ALA A 158 -11.90 -12.84 19.20
C ALA A 158 -12.14 -13.63 20.50
N THR A 159 -12.06 -12.96 21.64
CA THR A 159 -12.29 -13.54 22.96
C THR A 159 -13.32 -12.70 23.69
N ARG A 160 -14.39 -13.33 24.17
CA ARG A 160 -15.33 -12.67 25.07
C ARG A 160 -14.77 -12.70 26.48
N ASP A 161 -14.68 -11.55 27.14
CA ASP A 161 -14.33 -11.44 28.55
C ASP A 161 -15.45 -10.70 29.33
N GLY A 162 -15.28 -10.55 30.64
CA GLY A 162 -16.29 -9.91 31.50
C GLY A 162 -16.56 -8.44 31.17
N ALA A 163 -15.70 -7.78 30.40
CA ALA A 163 -15.83 -6.39 29.98
C ALA A 163 -16.33 -6.22 28.54
N GLY A 164 -16.44 -7.31 27.77
CA GLY A 164 -16.99 -7.30 26.43
C GLY A 164 -16.23 -8.19 25.45
N LEU A 165 -15.98 -7.65 24.24
CA LEU A 165 -15.27 -8.36 23.18
C LEU A 165 -13.84 -7.84 23.09
N ARG A 166 -12.88 -8.74 23.25
CA ARG A 166 -11.47 -8.50 23.00
C ARG A 166 -11.08 -9.10 21.67
N VAL A 167 -10.56 -8.28 20.75
CA VAL A 167 -10.11 -8.74 19.43
C VAL A 167 -8.59 -8.61 19.33
N ARG A 168 -7.94 -9.65 18.85
CA ARG A 168 -6.49 -9.68 18.62
C ARG A 168 -6.20 -9.96 17.17
N ALA A 169 -5.39 -9.11 16.57
CA ALA A 169 -4.93 -9.24 15.20
C ALA A 169 -3.45 -8.89 15.15
N GLY A 170 -2.59 -9.86 14.86
CA GLY A 170 -1.14 -9.68 14.86
C GLY A 170 -0.61 -9.17 16.22
N ASP A 171 -0.01 -7.99 16.19
CA ASP A 171 0.52 -7.27 17.35
C ASP A 171 -0.45 -6.25 17.95
N VAL A 172 -1.67 -6.13 17.42
CA VAL A 172 -2.68 -5.18 17.89
C VAL A 172 -3.77 -5.88 18.70
N GLU A 173 -4.17 -5.24 19.79
CA GLU A 173 -5.29 -5.65 20.62
C GLU A 173 -6.34 -4.53 20.67
N VAL A 174 -7.59 -4.91 20.47
CA VAL A 174 -8.77 -4.04 20.58
C VAL A 174 -9.57 -4.51 21.78
N ARG A 175 -9.88 -3.60 22.71
CA ARG A 175 -10.63 -3.89 23.94
C ARG A 175 -11.83 -2.96 24.05
N SER A 176 -12.95 -3.51 24.50
CA SER A 176 -14.06 -2.70 25.02
C SER A 176 -13.65 -2.03 26.33
N SER A 177 -14.02 -0.77 26.49
CA SER A 177 -13.86 0.04 27.69
C SER A 177 -15.17 0.80 27.97
N ASP A 178 -15.30 1.39 29.16
CA ASP A 178 -16.50 2.14 29.53
C ASP A 178 -16.73 3.38 28.66
N GLU A 179 -15.66 3.94 28.07
CA GLU A 179 -15.69 5.14 27.23
C GLU A 179 -15.77 4.83 25.72
N GLY A 180 -15.75 3.54 25.34
CA GLY A 180 -15.76 3.10 23.94
C GLY A 180 -14.78 1.97 23.69
N VAL A 181 -13.98 2.10 22.63
CA VAL A 181 -12.99 1.09 22.25
C VAL A 181 -11.57 1.60 22.51
N GLU A 182 -10.69 0.75 23.01
CA GLU A 182 -9.25 1.03 23.07
C GLU A 182 -8.50 0.13 22.07
N VAL A 183 -7.72 0.75 21.20
CA VAL A 183 -6.86 0.09 20.21
C VAL A 183 -5.41 0.36 20.55
N ARG A 184 -4.59 -0.69 20.70
CA ARG A 184 -3.17 -0.53 21.05
C ARG A 184 -2.28 -1.65 20.52
N ILE A 185 -0.99 -1.37 20.39
CA ILE A 185 0.02 -2.41 20.17
C ILE A 185 0.31 -3.13 21.48
N ARG A 186 0.39 -4.46 21.41
CA ARG A 186 0.76 -5.30 22.52
C ARG A 186 2.27 -5.19 22.73
N ARG A 187 2.67 -4.72 23.91
CA ARG A 187 4.06 -4.88 24.35
C ARG A 187 4.33 -6.38 24.55
N ARG A 188 5.44 -6.87 24.00
CA ARG A 188 5.89 -8.25 24.18
C ARG A 188 6.46 -8.44 25.57
#